data_AF-A0A930W3Y9-F1
#
_entry.id   AF-A0A930W3Y9-F1
#
_cell.length_a   1.000
_cell.length_b   1.000
_cell.length_c   1.000
_cell.angle_alpha   90.00
_cell.angle_beta   90.00
_cell.angle_gamma   90.00
#
_symmetry.space_group_name_H-M   'P 1'
#
loop_
_entity.id
_entity.type
_entity.pdbx_description
1 polymer ?
#
loop_
_entity_poly.entity_id
_entity_poly.type
_entity_poly.pdbx_seq_one_letter_code
_entity_poly.pdbx_strand_id
1 'polypeptide(L)'
;MSQVSKRRKLRVVYATSEVAPFSKSGGLGDVSGSLPQALKKVGARVAVISPLYSSIKPEWKQRMKKVYELQVPLSWRFEYCGLWHLVHEGVDFYFVDNESYFARDGLYGYFDDGERYAFFSKALCELIAHVPELSCDVLHCNDWQTALAPVFLREQYQGVPEVHNVKTVFSIHNVKFQGQFTDKMLSDVLGLADIPAAVDQLRCDASSINFMKGALCYSDYLLTVSPTYARELQTEHFGEGMDDIFRRRQSVLRGILNGIDIGAWSPASDSYIPQNFSARHMEGKAECKRQLQEELGLEVNPDIPLAVMVTRLTNQKGLG
;
A
#
# COMPACT_ATOMS: atom_id res chain seq x y z
N MET A 1 25.18 -36.65 1.12
CA MET A 1 23.96 -36.10 0.50
C MET A 1 23.16 -35.41 1.59
N SER A 2 23.32 -34.09 1.77
CA SER A 2 22.56 -33.33 2.77
C SER A 2 21.12 -33.14 2.29
N GLN A 3 20.17 -33.57 3.09
CA GLN A 3 18.77 -33.25 2.90
C GLN A 3 18.60 -31.74 3.06
N VAL A 4 18.53 -31.01 1.95
CA VAL A 4 18.03 -29.64 1.94
C VAL A 4 16.55 -29.74 2.32
N SER A 5 16.25 -29.55 3.61
CA SER A 5 14.89 -29.33 4.12
C SER A 5 14.22 -28.29 3.23
N LYS A 6 13.26 -28.71 2.40
CA LYS A 6 12.41 -27.80 1.61
C LYS A 6 11.64 -26.93 2.59
N ARG A 7 12.19 -25.75 2.95
CA ARG A 7 11.48 -24.77 3.76
C ARG A 7 10.15 -24.45 3.05
N ARG A 8 9.04 -24.55 3.80
CA ARG A 8 7.72 -24.18 3.31
C ARG A 8 7.79 -22.75 2.74
N LYS A 9 7.26 -22.56 1.53
CA LYS A 9 7.20 -21.23 0.91
C LYS A 9 6.33 -20.31 1.75
N LEU A 10 6.87 -19.14 2.12
CA LEU A 10 6.14 -18.12 2.87
C LEU A 10 4.93 -17.65 2.04
N ARG A 11 3.76 -17.60 2.65
CA ARG A 11 2.53 -17.07 2.05
C ARG A 11 2.29 -15.64 2.53
N VAL A 12 2.19 -14.70 1.60
CA VAL A 12 2.01 -13.28 1.88
C VAL A 12 0.73 -12.80 1.22
N VAL A 13 -0.16 -12.20 2.01
CA VAL A 13 -1.24 -11.37 1.49
C VAL A 13 -0.76 -9.93 1.55
N TYR A 14 -0.58 -9.31 0.39
CA TYR A 14 -0.14 -7.93 0.25
C TYR A 14 -1.35 -7.03 0.06
N ALA A 15 -1.75 -6.34 1.12
CA ALA A 15 -2.92 -5.48 1.15
C ALA A 15 -2.55 -4.03 0.86
N THR A 16 -3.27 -3.41 -0.07
CA THR A 16 -2.98 -2.04 -0.51
C THR A 16 -4.24 -1.38 -1.07
N SER A 17 -4.34 -0.06 -0.96
CA SER A 17 -5.41 0.70 -1.63
C SER A 17 -5.16 0.91 -3.12
N GLU A 18 -3.92 0.77 -3.59
CA GLU A 18 -3.56 1.03 -4.98
C GLU A 18 -2.59 0.02 -5.53
N VAL A 19 -2.80 -0.38 -6.78
CA VAL A 19 -1.95 -1.33 -7.47
C VAL A 19 -1.96 -1.11 -8.97
N ALA A 20 -0.81 -0.77 -9.54
CA ALA A 20 -0.65 -0.69 -10.99
C ALA A 20 -0.72 -2.12 -11.61
N PRO A 21 -1.36 -2.28 -12.79
CA PRO A 21 -1.94 -1.25 -13.65
C PRO A 21 -3.44 -0.95 -13.38
N PHE A 22 -4.02 -1.48 -12.30
CA PHE A 22 -5.47 -1.44 -12.04
C PHE A 22 -5.93 -0.10 -11.46
N SER A 23 -5.28 0.37 -10.40
CA SER A 23 -5.58 1.63 -9.71
C SER A 23 -4.29 2.30 -9.24
N LYS A 24 -4.12 3.58 -9.57
CA LYS A 24 -2.92 4.35 -9.22
C LYS A 24 -3.22 5.85 -9.14
N SER A 25 -2.78 6.47 -8.05
CA SER A 25 -2.75 7.91 -7.80
C SER A 25 -1.32 8.42 -7.52
N GLY A 26 -0.43 7.55 -7.03
CA GLY A 26 0.93 7.90 -6.68
C GLY A 26 1.91 6.73 -6.70
N GLY A 27 3.04 6.90 -6.01
CA GLY A 27 4.13 5.90 -5.98
C GLY A 27 3.77 4.60 -5.26
N LEU A 28 2.75 4.59 -4.40
CA LEU A 28 2.24 3.37 -3.76
C LEU A 28 1.82 2.35 -4.81
N GLY A 29 1.06 2.77 -5.84
CA GLY A 29 0.60 1.88 -6.91
C GLY A 29 1.76 1.22 -7.68
N ASP A 30 2.88 1.91 -7.87
CA ASP A 30 4.07 1.36 -8.54
C ASP A 30 4.78 0.29 -7.70
N VAL A 31 4.92 0.55 -6.39
CA VAL A 31 5.49 -0.42 -5.45
C VAL A 31 4.59 -1.64 -5.35
N SER A 32 3.28 -1.44 -5.21
CA SER A 32 2.29 -2.52 -5.17
C SER A 32 2.24 -3.35 -6.45
N GLY A 33 2.56 -2.78 -7.62
CA GLY A 33 2.60 -3.52 -8.88
C GLY A 33 3.86 -4.39 -9.02
N SER A 34 4.99 -3.92 -8.49
CA SER A 34 6.32 -4.52 -8.74
C SER A 34 6.84 -5.39 -7.59
N LEU A 35 6.66 -4.99 -6.34
CA LEU A 35 7.17 -5.70 -5.16
C LEU A 35 6.57 -7.11 -5.01
N PRO A 36 5.24 -7.34 -5.18
CA PRO A 36 4.67 -8.68 -5.14
C PRO A 36 5.29 -9.64 -6.16
N GLN A 37 5.60 -9.15 -7.36
CA GLN A 37 6.28 -9.94 -8.39
C GLN A 37 7.71 -10.30 -7.97
N ALA A 38 8.45 -9.35 -7.40
CA ALA A 38 9.80 -9.59 -6.89
C ALA A 38 9.81 -10.61 -5.74
N LEU A 39 8.86 -10.50 -4.80
CA LEU A 39 8.67 -11.46 -3.70
C LEU A 39 8.38 -12.87 -4.22
N LYS A 40 7.56 -12.98 -5.27
CA LYS A 40 7.29 -14.26 -5.93
C LYS A 40 8.56 -14.85 -6.58
N LYS A 41 9.38 -14.03 -7.24
CA LYS A 41 10.65 -14.44 -7.86
C LYS A 41 11.65 -15.00 -6.83
N VAL A 42 11.67 -14.48 -5.61
CA VAL A 42 12.52 -15.01 -4.52
C VAL A 42 11.90 -16.18 -3.75
N GLY A 43 10.73 -16.67 -4.18
CA GLY A 43 10.14 -17.94 -3.73
C GLY A 43 8.94 -17.84 -2.79
N ALA A 44 8.44 -16.64 -2.48
CA ALA A 44 7.20 -16.47 -1.73
C ALA A 44 5.97 -16.81 -2.60
N ARG A 45 4.86 -17.19 -1.96
CA ARG A 45 3.53 -17.19 -2.57
C ARG A 45 2.86 -15.89 -2.19
N VAL A 46 2.50 -15.07 -3.17
CA VAL A 46 1.98 -13.72 -2.92
C VAL A 46 0.62 -13.57 -3.59
N ALA A 47 -0.36 -13.15 -2.80
CA ALA A 47 -1.64 -12.67 -3.27
C ALA A 47 -1.73 -11.16 -2.96
N VAL A 48 -2.08 -10.35 -3.95
CA VAL A 48 -2.32 -8.92 -3.76
C VAL A 48 -3.80 -8.71 -3.58
N ILE A 49 -4.20 -7.90 -2.60
CA ILE A 49 -5.60 -7.56 -2.36
C ILE A 49 -5.77 -6.04 -2.31
N SER A 50 -6.70 -5.52 -3.11
CA SER A 50 -7.03 -4.11 -3.18
C SER A 50 -8.54 -3.91 -3.35
N PRO A 51 -9.09 -2.69 -3.19
CA PRO A 51 -10.48 -2.44 -3.52
C PRO A 51 -10.76 -2.52 -5.03
N LEU A 52 -11.99 -2.90 -5.39
CA LEU A 52 -12.50 -2.91 -6.76
C LEU A 52 -13.06 -1.52 -7.13
N TYR A 53 -12.18 -0.58 -7.49
CA TYR A 53 -12.61 0.77 -7.85
C TYR A 53 -13.34 0.84 -9.20
N SER A 54 -14.29 1.78 -9.31
CA SER A 54 -14.94 2.09 -10.59
C SER A 54 -13.95 2.49 -11.69
N SER A 55 -12.85 3.17 -11.34
CA SER A 55 -11.82 3.65 -12.28
C SER A 55 -10.99 2.54 -12.93
N ILE A 56 -11.04 1.30 -12.41
CA ILE A 56 -10.36 0.16 -13.06
C ILE A 56 -10.94 -0.02 -14.47
N LYS A 57 -10.06 -0.05 -15.48
CA LYS A 57 -10.48 -0.10 -16.88
C LYS A 57 -11.35 -1.34 -17.18
N PRO A 58 -12.34 -1.24 -18.09
CA PRO A 58 -13.22 -2.35 -18.44
C PRO A 58 -12.48 -3.61 -18.92
N GLU A 59 -11.36 -3.45 -19.64
CA GLU A 59 -10.54 -4.58 -20.11
C GLU A 59 -10.02 -5.48 -18.98
N TRP A 60 -9.79 -4.92 -17.80
CA TRP A 60 -9.39 -5.68 -16.62
C TRP A 60 -10.59 -6.32 -15.94
N LYS A 61 -11.67 -5.55 -15.75
CA LYS A 61 -12.90 -6.03 -15.10
C LYS A 61 -13.50 -7.24 -15.81
N GLN A 62 -13.50 -7.25 -17.15
CA GLN A 62 -14.00 -8.38 -17.95
C GLN A 62 -13.21 -9.68 -17.74
N ARG A 63 -11.96 -9.60 -17.29
CA ARG A 63 -11.09 -10.75 -17.01
C ARG A 63 -11.18 -11.23 -15.57
N MET A 64 -11.76 -10.42 -14.68
CA MET A 64 -11.94 -10.76 -13.28
C MET A 64 -13.07 -11.78 -13.13
N LYS A 65 -12.93 -12.69 -12.17
CA LYS A 65 -13.96 -13.66 -11.81
C LYS A 65 -14.36 -13.46 -10.36
N LYS A 66 -15.65 -13.34 -10.08
CA LYS A 66 -16.14 -13.38 -8.71
C LYS A 66 -15.88 -14.79 -8.15
N VAL A 67 -15.14 -14.87 -7.05
CA VAL A 67 -14.71 -16.14 -6.42
C VAL A 67 -15.30 -16.36 -5.04
N TYR A 68 -15.74 -15.28 -4.37
CA TYR A 68 -16.32 -15.37 -3.04
C TYR A 68 -17.26 -14.19 -2.77
N GLU A 69 -18.13 -14.34 -1.78
CA GLU A 69 -18.89 -13.25 -1.18
C GLU A 69 -19.15 -13.55 0.29
N LEU A 70 -19.13 -12.51 1.13
CA LEU A 70 -19.45 -12.61 2.56
C LEU A 70 -20.04 -11.29 3.08
N GLN A 71 -20.48 -11.31 4.33
CA GLN A 71 -20.93 -10.13 5.06
C GLN A 71 -19.85 -9.71 6.06
N VAL A 72 -19.42 -8.45 6.01
CA VAL A 72 -18.40 -7.89 6.90
C VAL A 72 -19.09 -7.17 8.06
N PRO A 73 -18.81 -7.54 9.33
CA PRO A 73 -19.37 -6.85 10.48
C PRO A 73 -18.67 -5.51 10.71
N LEU A 74 -19.45 -4.42 10.68
CA LEU A 74 -19.04 -3.05 11.05
C LEU A 74 -19.87 -2.60 12.25
N SER A 75 -19.33 -2.83 13.44
CA SER A 75 -20.01 -2.57 14.71
C SER A 75 -21.39 -3.24 14.77
N TRP A 76 -22.48 -2.49 14.60
CA TRP A 76 -23.86 -2.93 14.73
C TRP A 76 -24.49 -3.41 13.41
N ARG A 77 -23.80 -3.27 12.27
CA ARG A 77 -24.31 -3.65 10.95
C ARG A 77 -23.38 -4.59 10.19
N PHE A 78 -23.90 -5.13 9.10
CA PHE A 78 -23.17 -5.97 8.17
C PHE A 78 -23.20 -5.34 6.78
N GLU A 79 -22.05 -5.32 6.12
CA GLU A 79 -21.89 -4.79 4.76
C GLU A 79 -21.50 -5.92 3.81
N TYR A 80 -22.09 -5.94 2.62
CA TYR A 80 -21.74 -6.90 1.59
C TYR A 80 -20.27 -6.72 1.15
N CYS A 81 -19.57 -7.84 0.97
CA CYS A 81 -18.22 -7.89 0.44
C CYS A 81 -18.12 -8.98 -0.64
N GLY A 82 -18.01 -8.57 -1.90
CA GLY A 82 -17.64 -9.46 -2.99
C GLY A 82 -16.11 -9.60 -3.10
N LEU A 83 -15.64 -10.76 -3.54
CA LEU A 83 -14.23 -10.98 -3.86
C LEU A 83 -14.09 -11.38 -5.33
N TRP A 84 -13.34 -10.58 -6.07
CA TRP A 84 -13.02 -10.83 -7.47
C TRP A 84 -11.56 -11.22 -7.63
N HIS A 85 -11.24 -12.14 -8.52
CA HIS A 85 -9.90 -12.66 -8.73
C HIS A 85 -9.45 -12.52 -10.18
N LEU A 86 -8.17 -12.20 -10.37
CA LEU A 86 -7.49 -12.15 -11.65
C LEU A 86 -6.04 -12.58 -11.47
N VAL A 87 -5.52 -13.42 -12.36
CA VAL A 87 -4.08 -13.68 -12.47
C VAL A 87 -3.48 -12.77 -13.53
N HIS A 88 -2.46 -12.00 -13.16
CA HIS A 88 -1.73 -11.12 -14.08
C HIS A 88 -0.22 -11.23 -13.82
N GLU A 89 0.56 -11.44 -14.87
CA GLU A 89 2.04 -11.64 -14.79
C GLU A 89 2.44 -12.74 -13.78
N GLY A 90 1.57 -13.73 -13.66
CA GLY A 90 1.72 -14.82 -12.72
C GLY A 90 1.44 -14.45 -11.25
N VAL A 91 1.05 -13.23 -10.90
CA VAL A 91 0.63 -12.87 -9.53
C VAL A 91 -0.89 -12.97 -9.41
N ASP A 92 -1.37 -13.46 -8.26
CA ASP A 92 -2.80 -13.52 -7.93
C ASP A 92 -3.24 -12.16 -7.38
N PHE A 93 -4.19 -11.52 -8.06
CA PHE A 93 -4.81 -10.27 -7.63
C PHE A 93 -6.25 -10.51 -7.22
N TYR A 94 -6.61 -10.01 -6.05
CA TYR A 94 -7.94 -10.06 -5.49
C TYR A 94 -8.48 -8.64 -5.30
N PHE A 95 -9.74 -8.43 -5.65
CA PHE A 95 -10.40 -7.14 -5.58
C PHE A 95 -11.64 -7.23 -4.69
N VAL A 96 -11.66 -6.41 -3.64
CA VAL A 96 -12.78 -6.31 -2.70
C VAL A 96 -13.84 -5.39 -3.28
N ASP A 97 -15.02 -5.95 -3.48
CA ASP A 97 -16.17 -5.30 -4.09
C ASP A 97 -17.21 -4.92 -3.03
N ASN A 98 -17.58 -3.66 -3.07
CA ASN A 98 -18.73 -3.08 -2.39
C ASN A 98 -19.06 -1.78 -3.12
N GLU A 99 -20.21 -1.74 -3.81
CA GLU A 99 -20.55 -0.58 -4.66
C GLU A 99 -20.72 0.70 -3.84
N SER A 100 -21.28 0.62 -2.63
CA SER A 100 -21.43 1.77 -1.73
C SER A 100 -20.10 2.44 -1.39
N TYR A 101 -19.03 1.66 -1.25
CA TYR A 101 -17.70 2.17 -0.90
C TYR A 101 -16.77 2.41 -2.09
N PHE A 102 -16.79 1.58 -3.13
CA PHE A 102 -15.76 1.60 -4.18
C PHE A 102 -16.26 1.94 -5.58
N ALA A 103 -17.59 1.99 -5.79
CA ALA A 103 -18.15 2.45 -7.06
C ALA A 103 -18.18 3.99 -7.15
N ARG A 104 -17.00 4.63 -7.06
CA ARG A 104 -16.80 6.09 -7.02
C ARG A 104 -15.81 6.57 -8.07
N ASP A 105 -15.87 7.86 -8.41
CA ASP A 105 -15.03 8.48 -9.46
C ASP A 105 -13.54 8.59 -9.10
N GLY A 106 -13.20 8.48 -7.81
CA GLY A 106 -11.85 8.61 -7.29
C GLY A 106 -11.53 7.60 -6.19
N LEU A 107 -10.25 7.55 -5.81
CA LEU A 107 -9.76 6.63 -4.79
C LEU A 107 -9.94 7.21 -3.37
N TYR A 108 -9.70 8.50 -3.19
CA TYR A 108 -9.69 9.20 -1.89
C TYR A 108 -10.37 10.57 -1.99
N GLY A 109 -10.54 11.21 -0.83
CA GLY A 109 -11.08 12.55 -0.68
C GLY A 109 -12.58 12.56 -0.39
N TYR A 110 -13.14 11.42 0.00
CA TYR A 110 -14.55 11.31 0.36
C TYR A 110 -14.74 11.50 1.86
N PHE A 111 -15.90 12.04 2.25
CA PHE A 111 -16.20 12.33 3.65
C PHE A 111 -16.25 11.07 4.53
N ASP A 112 -16.52 9.92 3.92
CA ASP A 112 -16.64 8.60 4.53
C ASP A 112 -15.38 7.75 4.36
N ASP A 113 -14.25 8.32 3.92
CA ASP A 113 -12.99 7.59 3.71
C ASP A 113 -12.57 6.76 4.94
N GLY A 114 -12.79 7.28 6.15
CA GLY A 114 -12.54 6.54 7.38
C GLY A 114 -13.34 5.25 7.47
N GLU A 115 -14.62 5.28 7.08
CA GLU A 115 -15.49 4.11 7.07
C GLU A 115 -15.13 3.15 5.92
N ARG A 116 -14.91 3.67 4.71
CA ARG A 116 -14.52 2.88 3.52
C ARG A 116 -13.31 2.00 3.78
N TYR A 117 -12.28 2.58 4.40
CA TYR A 117 -11.03 1.86 4.67
C TYR A 117 -11.04 1.08 6.00
N ALA A 118 -11.95 1.40 6.93
CA ALA A 118 -12.30 0.52 8.02
C ALA A 118 -12.97 -0.76 7.51
N PHE A 119 -13.97 -0.63 6.63
CA PHE A 119 -14.58 -1.75 5.91
C PHE A 119 -13.54 -2.59 5.19
N PHE A 120 -12.68 -1.96 4.38
CA PHE A 120 -11.65 -2.70 3.66
C PHE A 120 -10.73 -3.48 4.62
N SER A 121 -10.23 -2.82 5.67
CA SER A 121 -9.37 -3.45 6.67
C SER A 121 -10.04 -4.62 7.40
N LYS A 122 -11.34 -4.51 7.68
CA LYS A 122 -12.14 -5.56 8.30
C LYS A 122 -12.40 -6.72 7.33
N ALA A 123 -12.70 -6.41 6.07
CA ALA A 123 -12.85 -7.37 4.99
C ALA A 123 -11.57 -8.21 4.79
N LEU A 124 -10.38 -7.60 4.90
CA LEU A 124 -9.12 -8.36 4.87
C LEU A 124 -9.08 -9.48 5.92
N CYS A 125 -9.52 -9.19 7.15
CA CYS A 125 -9.54 -10.17 8.24
C CYS A 125 -10.56 -11.29 7.95
N GLU A 126 -11.78 -10.92 7.54
CA GLU A 126 -12.84 -11.87 7.18
C GLU A 126 -12.42 -12.78 6.03
N LEU A 127 -11.82 -12.22 4.99
CA LEU A 127 -11.39 -12.96 3.80
C LEU A 127 -10.23 -13.92 4.10
N ILE A 128 -9.25 -13.51 4.93
CA ILE A 128 -8.17 -14.43 5.34
C ILE A 128 -8.72 -15.56 6.21
N ALA A 129 -9.73 -15.28 7.05
CA ALA A 129 -10.36 -16.29 7.89
C ALA A 129 -11.21 -17.31 7.09
N HIS A 130 -11.88 -16.87 6.02
CA HIS A 130 -12.87 -17.70 5.33
C HIS A 130 -12.46 -18.19 3.93
N VAL A 131 -11.46 -17.60 3.29
CA VAL A 131 -11.03 -17.96 1.94
C VAL A 131 -9.68 -18.71 1.99
N PRO A 132 -9.65 -20.04 1.76
CA PRO A 132 -8.44 -20.84 1.86
C PRO A 132 -7.26 -20.35 1.01
N GLU A 133 -7.54 -19.79 -0.17
CA GLU A 133 -6.56 -19.22 -1.09
C GLU A 133 -5.86 -17.98 -0.52
N LEU A 134 -6.51 -17.29 0.43
CA LEU A 134 -5.98 -16.12 1.14
C LEU A 134 -5.36 -16.46 2.51
N SER A 135 -5.35 -17.74 2.90
CA SER A 135 -4.61 -18.19 4.09
C SER A 135 -3.13 -17.84 3.96
N CYS A 136 -2.65 -17.01 4.88
CA CYS A 136 -1.31 -16.42 4.81
C CYS A 136 -0.50 -16.66 6.09
N ASP A 137 0.81 -16.47 5.97
CA ASP A 137 1.72 -16.41 7.12
C ASP A 137 1.97 -14.95 7.51
N VAL A 138 1.94 -14.06 6.51
CA VAL A 138 2.14 -12.63 6.66
C VAL A 138 1.01 -11.86 5.95
N LEU A 139 0.36 -10.96 6.69
CA LEU A 139 -0.43 -9.87 6.13
C LEU A 139 0.45 -8.62 6.06
N HIS A 140 0.76 -8.18 4.85
CA HIS A 140 1.56 -6.99 4.59
C HIS A 140 0.61 -5.83 4.25
N CYS A 141 0.38 -4.97 5.23
CA CYS A 141 -0.45 -3.77 5.14
C CYS A 141 0.39 -2.58 4.65
N ASN A 142 -0.16 -1.80 3.73
CA ASN A 142 0.47 -0.62 3.16
C ASN A 142 -0.38 0.62 3.43
N ASP A 143 0.20 1.61 4.11
CA ASP A 143 -0.38 2.90 4.50
C ASP A 143 -1.72 2.83 5.27
N TRP A 144 -2.24 4.00 5.64
CA TRP A 144 -3.38 4.17 6.55
C TRP A 144 -4.65 3.43 6.11
N GLN A 145 -4.81 3.20 4.80
CA GLN A 145 -5.97 2.52 4.20
C GLN A 145 -6.11 1.05 4.64
N THR A 146 -5.01 0.43 5.08
CA THR A 146 -4.99 -0.95 5.58
C THR A 146 -4.58 -1.04 7.05
N ALA A 147 -4.42 0.12 7.70
CA ALA A 147 -3.83 0.22 9.03
C ALA A 147 -4.70 -0.35 10.15
N LEU A 148 -6.01 -0.49 9.93
CA LEU A 148 -6.89 -1.12 10.92
C LEU A 148 -6.85 -2.64 10.87
N ALA A 149 -6.33 -3.26 9.80
CA ALA A 149 -6.32 -4.73 9.70
C ALA A 149 -5.45 -5.38 10.80
N PRO A 150 -4.23 -4.89 11.12
CA PRO A 150 -3.48 -5.37 12.29
C PRO A 150 -4.22 -5.17 13.62
N VAL A 151 -4.96 -4.06 13.78
CA VAL A 151 -5.73 -3.79 14.99
C VAL A 151 -6.85 -4.81 15.14
N PHE A 152 -7.67 -4.99 14.10
CA PHE A 152 -8.76 -5.97 14.10
C PHE A 152 -8.23 -7.39 14.31
N LEU A 153 -7.17 -7.79 13.61
CA LEU A 153 -6.56 -9.11 13.78
C LEU A 153 -6.22 -9.41 15.23
N ARG A 154 -5.70 -8.41 15.96
CA ARG A 154 -5.26 -8.58 17.36
C ARG A 154 -6.41 -8.48 18.36
N GLU A 155 -7.39 -7.61 18.11
CA GLU A 155 -8.45 -7.34 19.09
C GLU A 155 -9.72 -8.15 18.89
N GLN A 156 -10.03 -8.56 17.66
CA GLN A 156 -11.31 -9.18 17.32
C GLN A 156 -11.17 -10.58 16.71
N TYR A 157 -10.01 -10.93 16.14
CA TYR A 157 -9.83 -12.22 15.44
C TYR A 157 -8.77 -13.16 16.06
N GLN A 158 -8.14 -12.83 17.19
CA GLN A 158 -7.15 -13.74 17.80
C GLN A 158 -7.69 -15.12 18.15
N GLY A 159 -9.00 -15.24 18.42
CA GLY A 159 -9.64 -16.53 18.69
C GLY A 159 -9.90 -17.40 17.45
N VAL A 160 -9.68 -16.87 16.24
CA VAL A 160 -9.98 -17.56 14.99
C VAL A 160 -8.74 -18.37 14.52
N PRO A 161 -8.83 -19.70 14.41
CA PRO A 161 -7.68 -20.58 14.11
C PRO A 161 -6.93 -20.23 12.81
N GLU A 162 -7.60 -19.72 11.81
CA GLU A 162 -7.03 -19.42 10.50
C GLU A 162 -6.13 -18.18 10.52
N VAL A 163 -6.33 -17.28 11.49
CA VAL A 163 -5.68 -15.95 11.56
C VAL A 163 -4.85 -15.72 12.81
N HIS A 164 -5.03 -16.49 13.88
CA HIS A 164 -4.33 -16.26 15.16
C HIS A 164 -2.79 -16.21 15.04
N ASN A 165 -2.21 -16.97 14.12
CA ASN A 165 -0.76 -17.02 13.87
C ASN A 165 -0.27 -16.10 12.74
N VAL A 166 -1.15 -15.33 12.11
CA VAL A 166 -0.75 -14.40 11.04
C VAL A 166 0.12 -13.30 11.63
N LYS A 167 1.28 -13.07 11.00
CA LYS A 167 2.18 -11.97 11.32
C LYS A 167 1.84 -10.75 10.47
N THR A 168 1.96 -9.57 11.04
CA THR A 168 1.62 -8.32 10.35
C THR A 168 2.87 -7.49 10.08
N VAL A 169 3.00 -7.05 8.83
CA VAL A 169 4.02 -6.09 8.41
C VAL A 169 3.29 -4.84 7.96
N PHE A 170 3.67 -3.68 8.47
CA PHE A 170 3.07 -2.41 8.07
C PHE A 170 4.11 -1.51 7.40
N SER A 171 3.90 -1.21 6.12
CA SER A 171 4.74 -0.30 5.34
C SER A 171 4.16 1.11 5.33
N ILE A 172 4.98 2.08 5.75
CA ILE A 172 4.71 3.51 5.70
C ILE A 172 5.40 4.13 4.48
N HIS A 173 4.63 4.60 3.49
CA HIS A 173 5.16 5.30 2.32
C HIS A 173 5.11 6.82 2.48
N ASN A 174 4.15 7.33 3.25
CA ASN A 174 4.07 8.74 3.59
C ASN A 174 3.36 8.96 4.92
N VAL A 175 4.14 9.31 5.94
CA VAL A 175 3.64 9.55 7.31
C VAL A 175 2.73 10.78 7.43
N LYS A 176 2.68 11.65 6.41
CA LYS A 176 1.78 12.81 6.39
C LYS A 176 0.30 12.42 6.29
N PHE A 177 0.00 11.28 5.66
CA PHE A 177 -1.39 10.81 5.49
C PHE A 177 -1.66 9.66 6.46
N GLN A 178 -2.28 10.00 7.60
CA GLN A 178 -2.36 9.09 8.75
C GLN A 178 -3.73 8.43 8.95
N GLY A 179 -4.77 8.92 8.27
CA GLY A 179 -6.15 8.48 8.51
C GLY A 179 -6.63 8.89 9.92
N GLN A 180 -6.65 10.19 10.18
CA GLN A 180 -7.17 10.76 11.43
C GLN A 180 -8.66 11.09 11.28
N PHE A 181 -9.49 10.56 12.19
CA PHE A 181 -10.94 10.69 12.17
C PHE A 181 -11.49 10.92 13.58
N THR A 182 -12.74 11.36 13.68
CA THR A 182 -13.43 11.52 14.97
C THR A 182 -13.47 10.20 15.75
N ASP A 183 -13.34 10.27 17.07
CA ASP A 183 -13.36 9.11 17.96
C ASP A 183 -14.72 8.38 18.00
N LYS A 184 -15.80 9.00 17.52
CA LYS A 184 -17.10 8.33 17.27
C LYS A 184 -16.98 7.10 16.37
N MET A 185 -15.98 7.06 15.50
CA MET A 185 -15.68 5.89 14.66
C MET A 185 -15.49 4.61 15.50
N LEU A 186 -14.95 4.70 16.73
CA LEU A 186 -14.73 3.56 17.61
C LEU A 186 -16.02 2.78 17.89
N SER A 187 -17.12 3.49 18.18
CA SER A 187 -18.43 2.90 18.45
C SER A 187 -19.20 2.64 17.15
N ASP A 188 -19.23 3.61 16.25
CA ASP A 188 -20.22 3.64 15.18
C ASP A 188 -19.86 2.72 14.01
N VAL A 189 -18.55 2.45 13.83
CA VAL A 189 -18.01 1.72 12.68
C VAL A 189 -17.08 0.59 13.11
N LEU A 190 -16.10 0.87 13.96
CA LEU A 190 -14.99 -0.06 14.23
C LEU A 190 -15.39 -1.20 15.18
N GLY A 191 -16.38 -0.97 16.05
CA GLY A 191 -16.73 -1.92 17.11
C GLY A 191 -15.58 -2.15 18.09
N LEU A 192 -14.83 -1.08 18.41
CA LEU A 192 -13.64 -1.12 19.29
C LEU A 192 -13.82 -0.26 20.56
N ALA A 193 -14.96 0.40 20.73
CA ALA A 193 -15.20 1.30 21.87
C ALA A 193 -15.07 0.62 23.24
N ASP A 194 -15.46 -0.65 23.33
CA ASP A 194 -15.44 -1.44 24.58
C ASP A 194 -14.09 -2.16 24.81
N ILE A 195 -13.07 -1.87 24.00
CA ILE A 195 -11.74 -2.48 24.09
C ILE A 195 -10.72 -1.41 24.53
N PRO A 196 -10.41 -1.29 25.84
CA PRO A 196 -9.58 -0.21 26.36
C PRO A 196 -8.20 -0.10 25.68
N ALA A 197 -7.57 -1.23 25.38
CA ALA A 197 -6.27 -1.27 24.71
C ALA A 197 -6.33 -0.67 23.29
N ALA A 198 -7.40 -0.96 22.53
CA ALA A 198 -7.60 -0.44 21.20
C ALA A 198 -7.91 1.06 21.24
N VAL A 199 -8.79 1.49 22.15
CA VAL A 199 -9.13 2.90 22.35
C VAL A 199 -7.88 3.73 22.64
N ASP A 200 -7.04 3.29 23.58
CA ASP A 200 -5.82 4.00 23.96
C ASP A 200 -4.82 4.09 22.80
N GLN A 201 -4.57 2.97 22.13
CA GLN A 201 -3.59 2.91 21.04
C GLN A 201 -4.02 3.66 19.77
N LEU A 202 -5.32 3.81 19.53
CA LEU A 202 -5.85 4.57 18.39
C LEU A 202 -5.99 6.07 18.69
N ARG A 203 -6.26 6.47 19.93
CA ARG A 203 -6.54 7.87 20.30
C ARG A 203 -5.33 8.77 20.05
N CYS A 204 -5.47 9.83 19.27
CA CYS A 204 -4.38 10.79 19.00
C CYS A 204 -4.57 12.14 19.72
N ASP A 205 -5.81 12.51 20.04
CA ASP A 205 -6.15 13.67 20.84
C ASP A 205 -7.46 13.45 21.62
N ALA A 206 -8.02 14.52 22.20
CA ALA A 206 -9.23 14.44 23.03
C ALA A 206 -10.46 13.88 22.28
N SER A 207 -10.54 14.04 20.96
CA SER A 207 -11.76 13.78 20.17
C SER A 207 -11.52 13.00 18.87
N SER A 208 -10.28 12.57 18.63
CA SER A 208 -9.90 11.91 17.39
C SER A 208 -9.04 10.68 17.62
N ILE A 209 -9.17 9.76 16.68
CA ILE A 209 -8.37 8.54 16.53
C ILE A 209 -7.55 8.60 15.25
N ASN A 210 -6.51 7.79 15.19
CA ASN A 210 -5.56 7.75 14.08
C ASN A 210 -5.28 6.29 13.69
N PHE A 211 -5.65 5.93 12.46
CA PHE A 211 -5.55 4.55 12.00
C PHE A 211 -4.09 4.12 11.86
N MET A 212 -3.23 4.98 11.30
CA MET A 212 -1.80 4.70 11.20
C MET A 212 -1.18 4.50 12.58
N LYS A 213 -1.52 5.34 13.58
CA LYS A 213 -1.09 5.15 14.97
C LYS A 213 -1.44 3.75 15.48
N GLY A 214 -2.66 3.29 15.22
CA GLY A 214 -3.07 1.91 15.51
C GLY A 214 -2.14 0.88 14.87
N ALA A 215 -1.93 0.93 13.56
CA ALA A 215 -1.00 0.00 12.89
C ALA A 215 0.42 0.06 13.47
N LEU A 216 0.93 1.25 13.79
CA LEU A 216 2.25 1.43 14.39
C LEU A 216 2.37 0.73 15.74
N CYS A 217 1.29 0.64 16.52
CA CYS A 217 1.34 -0.04 17.82
C CYS A 217 1.07 -1.55 17.72
N TYR A 218 0.22 -1.99 16.78
CA TYR A 218 -0.24 -3.38 16.69
C TYR A 218 0.56 -4.30 15.74
N SER A 219 1.31 -3.74 14.79
CA SER A 219 2.01 -4.56 13.78
C SER A 219 3.23 -5.29 14.33
N ASP A 220 3.55 -6.50 13.85
CA ASP A 220 4.78 -7.20 14.29
C ASP A 220 6.05 -6.51 13.78
N TYR A 221 6.04 -6.01 12.53
CA TYR A 221 7.15 -5.26 11.92
C TYR A 221 6.69 -3.99 11.22
N LEU A 222 7.55 -2.97 11.24
CA LEU A 222 7.32 -1.68 10.60
C LEU A 222 8.36 -1.47 9.49
N LEU A 223 7.89 -1.18 8.28
CA LEU A 223 8.73 -0.91 7.13
C LEU A 223 8.52 0.52 6.63
N THR A 224 9.54 1.10 6.05
CA THR A 224 9.42 2.36 5.32
C THR A 224 10.37 2.42 4.14
N VAL A 225 10.24 3.44 3.29
CA VAL A 225 10.79 3.46 1.93
C VAL A 225 12.30 3.73 1.83
N SER A 226 12.99 4.00 2.93
CA SER A 226 14.47 4.05 2.97
C SER A 226 15.04 3.98 4.38
N PRO A 227 16.29 3.50 4.56
CA PRO A 227 16.97 3.53 5.85
C PRO A 227 17.12 4.93 6.45
N THR A 228 17.27 5.96 5.59
CA THR A 228 17.35 7.35 6.03
C THR A 228 16.01 7.82 6.56
N TYR A 229 14.93 7.56 5.82
CA TYR A 229 13.59 7.93 6.24
C TYR A 229 13.18 7.22 7.54
N ALA A 230 13.59 5.97 7.75
CA ALA A 230 13.40 5.27 9.02
C ALA A 230 14.05 5.99 10.23
N ARG A 231 15.17 6.70 10.02
CA ARG A 231 15.80 7.53 11.06
C ARG A 231 15.10 8.87 11.19
N GLU A 232 14.73 9.49 10.08
CA GLU A 232 14.01 10.77 10.06
C GLU A 232 12.67 10.68 10.80
N LEU A 233 11.89 9.61 10.57
CA LEU A 233 10.62 9.36 11.25
C LEU A 233 10.72 9.36 12.78
N GLN A 234 11.91 9.09 13.34
CA GLN A 234 12.15 9.10 14.79
C GLN A 234 12.43 10.50 15.35
N THR A 235 12.40 11.54 14.52
CA THR A 235 12.57 12.94 14.89
C THR A 235 11.23 13.67 14.86
N GLU A 236 11.04 14.64 15.75
CA GLU A 236 9.80 15.43 15.84
C GLU A 236 9.42 16.10 14.50
N HIS A 237 10.43 16.61 13.77
CA HIS A 237 10.22 17.32 12.51
C HIS A 237 9.62 16.45 11.39
N PHE A 238 10.01 15.18 11.29
CA PHE A 238 9.58 14.28 10.21
C PHE A 238 8.61 13.20 10.67
N GLY A 239 8.47 12.96 11.98
CA GLY A 239 7.60 11.93 12.51
C GLY A 239 6.11 12.31 12.58
N GLU A 240 5.77 13.57 12.28
CA GLU A 240 4.39 14.07 12.19
C GLU A 240 3.54 13.70 13.43
N GLY A 241 4.11 13.87 14.62
CA GLY A 241 3.47 13.56 15.91
C GLY A 241 3.50 12.08 16.33
N MET A 242 4.12 11.20 15.54
CA MET A 242 4.30 9.76 15.84
C MET A 242 5.76 9.37 16.10
N ASP A 243 6.68 10.34 16.14
CA ASP A 243 8.12 10.15 16.33
C ASP A 243 8.47 9.33 17.56
N ASP A 244 7.74 9.54 18.64
CA ASP A 244 7.90 8.80 19.89
C ASP A 244 7.56 7.31 19.76
N ILE A 245 6.53 6.97 18.98
CA ILE A 245 6.17 5.57 18.69
C ILE A 245 7.27 4.92 17.85
N PHE A 246 7.78 5.63 16.83
CA PHE A 246 8.87 5.14 16.00
C PHE A 246 10.14 4.88 16.82
N ARG A 247 10.50 5.77 17.77
CA ARG A 247 11.63 5.56 18.69
C ARG A 247 11.44 4.34 19.59
N ARG A 248 10.27 4.21 20.23
CA ARG A 248 9.96 3.04 21.08
C ARG A 248 10.00 1.73 20.29
N ARG A 249 9.64 1.77 19.01
CA ARG A 249 9.58 0.59 18.13
C ARG A 249 10.76 0.47 17.16
N GLN A 250 11.86 1.18 17.40
CA GLN A 250 13.04 1.18 16.52
C GLN A 250 13.60 -0.23 16.25
N SER A 251 13.47 -1.15 17.21
CA SER A 251 13.96 -2.53 17.09
C SER A 251 13.28 -3.31 15.95
N VAL A 252 12.03 -2.96 15.61
CA VAL A 252 11.22 -3.57 14.54
C VAL A 252 10.96 -2.63 13.36
N LEU A 253 11.46 -1.39 13.40
CA LEU A 253 11.40 -0.43 12.29
C LEU A 253 12.58 -0.62 11.33
N ARG A 254 12.31 -0.84 10.05
CA ARG A 254 13.34 -0.97 9.01
C ARG A 254 13.00 -0.13 7.78
N GLY A 255 14.02 0.52 7.25
CA GLY A 255 13.92 1.19 5.96
C GLY A 255 14.42 0.30 4.83
N ILE A 256 13.61 0.08 3.81
CA ILE A 256 13.95 -0.70 2.62
C ILE A 256 13.76 0.21 1.41
N LEU A 257 14.82 0.42 0.64
CA LEU A 257 14.76 1.25 -0.57
C LEU A 257 13.81 0.62 -1.59
N ASN A 258 12.90 1.44 -2.11
CA ASN A 258 12.03 1.03 -3.21
C ASN A 258 12.87 0.74 -4.46
N GLY A 259 12.51 -0.32 -5.16
CA GLY A 259 12.98 -0.56 -6.52
C GLY A 259 12.19 0.26 -7.55
N ILE A 260 12.63 0.19 -8.81
CA ILE A 260 11.87 0.65 -9.97
C ILE A 260 11.64 -0.53 -10.92
N ASP A 261 10.58 -0.46 -11.71
CA ASP A 261 10.39 -1.40 -12.81
C ASP A 261 11.36 -1.05 -13.95
N ILE A 262 12.43 -1.83 -14.05
CA ILE A 262 13.47 -1.66 -15.08
C ILE A 262 13.04 -2.13 -16.47
N GLY A 263 11.91 -2.81 -16.61
CA GLY A 263 11.31 -3.11 -17.91
C GLY A 263 10.56 -1.90 -18.45
N ALA A 264 9.76 -1.26 -17.60
CA ALA A 264 9.04 -0.02 -17.94
C ALA A 264 9.97 1.20 -18.04
N TRP A 265 10.93 1.33 -17.13
CA TRP A 265 11.86 2.47 -17.05
C TRP A 265 13.25 2.08 -17.55
N SER A 266 13.38 1.88 -18.86
CA SER A 266 14.64 1.49 -19.51
C SER A 266 14.98 2.42 -20.68
N PRO A 267 16.03 3.25 -20.58
CA PRO A 267 16.43 4.10 -21.71
C PRO A 267 16.86 3.29 -22.94
N ALA A 268 17.18 2.00 -22.79
CA ALA A 268 17.59 1.14 -23.89
C ALA A 268 16.41 0.64 -24.75
N SER A 269 15.17 0.74 -24.25
CA SER A 269 13.98 0.18 -24.90
C SER A 269 12.72 1.04 -24.79
N ASP A 270 12.79 2.18 -24.10
CA ASP A 270 11.69 3.10 -23.91
C ASP A 270 11.27 3.74 -25.25
N SER A 271 10.02 3.52 -25.66
CA SER A 271 9.46 4.05 -26.90
C SER A 271 9.02 5.51 -26.81
N TYR A 272 9.00 6.09 -25.60
CA TYR A 272 8.59 7.49 -25.38
C TYR A 272 9.74 8.47 -25.54
N ILE A 273 10.99 8.00 -25.48
CA ILE A 273 12.16 8.85 -25.72
C ILE A 273 12.52 8.82 -27.21
N PRO A 274 12.98 9.94 -27.78
CA PRO A 274 13.24 10.02 -29.21
C PRO A 274 14.32 9.07 -29.72
N GLN A 275 15.33 8.80 -28.89
CA GLN A 275 16.36 7.82 -29.17
C GLN A 275 16.76 7.05 -27.92
N ASN A 276 16.83 5.73 -28.06
CA ASN A 276 17.30 4.86 -26.99
C ASN A 276 18.81 5.02 -26.75
N PHE A 277 19.21 4.82 -25.51
CA PHE A 277 20.61 4.90 -25.09
C PHE A 277 20.90 3.94 -23.94
N SER A 278 22.18 3.73 -23.66
CA SER A 278 22.64 2.87 -22.56
C SER A 278 23.87 3.47 -21.89
N ALA A 279 24.27 2.91 -20.74
CA ALA A 279 25.49 3.34 -20.05
C ALA A 279 26.77 3.23 -20.92
N ARG A 280 26.75 2.42 -22.00
CA ARG A 280 27.87 2.27 -22.94
C ARG A 280 27.74 3.13 -24.20
N HIS A 281 26.53 3.57 -24.53
CA HIS A 281 26.20 4.31 -25.75
C HIS A 281 25.26 5.46 -25.37
N MET A 282 25.85 6.62 -25.07
CA MET A 282 25.17 7.79 -24.50
C MET A 282 24.75 8.81 -25.55
N GLU A 283 25.07 8.59 -26.83
CA GLU A 283 24.78 9.49 -27.93
C GLU A 283 23.28 9.77 -28.06
N GLY A 284 22.44 8.75 -27.86
CA GLY A 284 20.98 8.91 -27.86
C GLY A 284 20.47 9.84 -26.75
N LYS A 285 21.19 9.99 -25.63
CA LYS A 285 20.83 10.95 -24.57
C LYS A 285 21.02 12.40 -25.03
N ALA A 286 22.04 12.68 -25.84
CA ALA A 286 22.26 14.01 -26.40
C ALA A 286 21.11 14.39 -27.35
N GLU A 287 20.65 13.44 -28.16
CA GLU A 287 19.50 13.64 -29.04
C GLU A 287 18.20 13.84 -28.24
N CYS A 288 17.99 13.08 -27.16
CA CYS A 288 16.86 13.31 -26.25
C CYS A 288 16.88 14.72 -25.64
N LYS A 289 18.05 15.23 -25.23
CA LYS A 289 18.20 16.58 -24.69
C LYS A 289 17.88 17.64 -25.75
N ARG A 290 18.41 17.49 -26.96
CA ARG A 290 18.19 18.42 -28.08
C ARG A 290 16.69 18.55 -28.38
N GLN A 291 15.99 17.43 -28.51
CA GLN A 291 14.55 17.42 -28.78
C GLN A 291 13.73 17.97 -27.61
N LEU A 292 14.10 17.66 -26.36
CA LEU A 292 13.42 18.24 -25.20
C LEU A 292 13.59 19.77 -25.13
N GLN A 293 14.76 20.31 -25.49
CA GLN A 293 14.96 21.76 -25.59
C GLN A 293 14.07 22.36 -26.68
N GLU A 294 13.96 21.73 -27.85
CA GLU A 294 13.06 22.17 -28.93
C GLU A 294 11.59 22.15 -28.50
N GLU A 295 11.14 21.05 -27.90
CA GLU A 295 9.75 20.86 -27.45
C GLU A 295 9.35 21.90 -26.40
N LEU A 296 10.27 22.24 -25.48
CA LEU A 296 10.05 23.24 -24.44
C LEU A 296 10.31 24.69 -24.89
N GLY A 297 10.74 24.91 -26.14
CA GLY A 297 11.08 26.24 -26.66
C GLY A 297 12.31 26.88 -25.99
N LEU A 298 13.22 26.06 -25.48
CA LEU A 298 14.49 26.48 -24.88
C LEU A 298 15.58 26.67 -25.94
N GLU A 299 16.67 27.37 -25.58
CA GLU A 299 17.86 27.40 -26.43
C GLU A 299 18.40 25.98 -26.64
N VAL A 300 18.50 25.55 -27.90
CA VAL A 300 19.04 24.25 -28.28
C VAL A 300 20.56 24.32 -28.24
N ASN A 301 21.11 23.98 -27.08
CA ASN A 301 22.54 24.04 -26.83
C ASN A 301 23.00 22.81 -26.02
N PRO A 302 23.88 21.96 -26.58
CA PRO A 302 24.35 20.75 -25.92
C PRO A 302 25.20 21.03 -24.68
N ASP A 303 25.83 22.19 -24.59
CA ASP A 303 26.77 22.54 -23.51
C ASP A 303 26.08 23.17 -22.30
N ILE A 304 24.85 23.69 -22.45
CA ILE A 304 24.08 24.27 -21.34
C ILE A 304 23.50 23.17 -20.45
N PRO A 305 23.80 23.10 -19.14
CA PRO A 305 23.17 22.12 -18.25
C PRO A 305 21.65 22.30 -18.18
N LEU A 306 20.90 21.22 -18.38
CA LEU A 306 19.43 21.22 -18.24
C LEU A 306 19.05 20.57 -16.91
N ALA A 307 18.47 21.35 -16.00
CA ALA A 307 17.90 20.86 -14.75
C ALA A 307 16.38 20.66 -14.92
N VAL A 308 15.87 19.49 -14.52
CA VAL A 308 14.46 19.13 -14.66
C VAL A 308 13.89 18.71 -13.30
N MET A 309 12.71 19.21 -12.97
CA MET A 309 11.96 18.81 -11.78
C MET A 309 10.59 18.29 -12.19
N VAL A 310 10.33 17.01 -11.95
CA VAL A 310 9.02 16.39 -12.16
C VAL A 310 8.48 15.94 -10.81
N THR A 311 7.46 16.65 -10.30
CA THR A 311 6.91 16.38 -8.98
C THR A 311 5.49 16.94 -8.82
N ARG A 312 4.77 16.50 -7.78
CA ARG A 312 3.56 17.17 -7.32
C ARG A 312 3.91 18.54 -6.72
N LEU A 313 3.07 19.53 -6.99
CA LEU A 313 3.19 20.89 -6.46
C LEU A 313 2.72 20.94 -5.00
N THR A 314 3.63 20.60 -4.07
CA THR A 314 3.36 20.56 -2.63
C THR A 314 4.60 20.99 -1.85
N ASN A 315 4.43 21.53 -0.65
CA ASN A 315 5.54 22.04 0.17
C ASN A 315 6.56 20.94 0.52
N GLN A 316 6.12 19.68 0.62
CA GLN A 316 6.99 18.51 0.81
C GLN A 316 8.05 18.36 -0.31
N LYS A 317 7.83 18.99 -1.45
CA LYS A 317 8.70 18.93 -2.63
C LYS A 317 9.60 20.16 -2.78
N GLY A 318 9.62 21.05 -1.78
CA GLY A 318 10.51 22.20 -1.73
C GLY A 318 10.02 23.41 -2.54
N LEU A 319 8.72 23.50 -2.82
CA LEU A 319 8.14 24.53 -3.68
C LEU A 319 7.58 25.76 -2.95
N GLY A 320 7.79 25.86 -1.62
CA GLY A 320 7.32 26.98 -0.80
C GLY A 320 5.91 26.74 -0.27
#